data_AF-A0A9D2EFW5-F1
#
_entry.id   AF-A0A9D2EFW5-F1
#
_cell.length_a   1.000
_cell.length_b   1.000
_cell.length_c   1.000
_cell.angle_alpha   90.00
_cell.angle_beta   90.00
_cell.angle_gamma   90.00
#
_symmetry.space_group_name_H-M   'P 1'
#
loop_
_entity.id
_entity.type
_entity.pdbx_description
1 polymer ?
#
loop_
_entity_poly.entity_id
_entity_poly.type
_entity_poly.pdbx_seq_one_letter_code
_entity_poly.pdbx_strand_id
1 'polypeptide(L)'
;MTFVYIMLVVAAGLCLWGAISPMGMWRGTVAWRYADPEAHRPSDSQNTATRVASVIALICIIIAFPLLNALNEQGQQQRQEDAYEDCLDEQDDRESLLTPEEWCENLSPEPQE
;
A
#
# COMPACT_ATOMS: atom_id res chain seq x y z
N MET A 1 0.56 7.48 2.05
CA MET A 1 0.30 6.03 2.05
C MET A 1 -1.15 5.63 1.76
N THR A 2 -2.16 6.42 2.14
CA THR A 2 -3.59 6.08 1.95
C THR A 2 -3.96 5.61 0.54
N PHE A 3 -3.45 6.28 -0.51
CA PHE A 3 -3.68 5.88 -1.90
C PHE A 3 -3.20 4.45 -2.21
N VAL A 4 -2.05 4.04 -1.67
CA VAL A 4 -1.48 2.70 -1.89
C VAL A 4 -2.39 1.63 -1.27
N TYR A 5 -2.92 1.87 -0.06
CA TYR A 5 -3.85 0.95 0.57
C TYR A 5 -5.16 0.81 -0.22
N ILE A 6 -5.69 1.92 -0.75
CA ILE A 6 -6.87 1.88 -1.62
C ILE A 6 -6.57 1.01 -2.85
N MET A 7 -5.41 1.20 -3.49
CA MET A 7 -5.00 0.38 -4.64
C MET A 7 -4.86 -1.10 -4.28
N LEU A 8 -4.31 -1.45 -3.11
CA LEU A 8 -4.22 -2.84 -2.66
C LEU A 8 -5.59 -3.47 -2.44
N VAL A 9 -6.54 -2.74 -1.84
CA VAL A 9 -7.91 -3.23 -1.63
C VAL A 9 -8.62 -3.46 -2.96
N VAL A 10 -8.50 -2.52 -3.91
CA VAL A 10 -9.07 -2.67 -5.25
C VAL A 10 -8.43 -3.85 -5.98
N ALA A 11 -7.11 -3.98 -5.93
CA ALA A 11 -6.38 -5.09 -6.53
C ALA A 11 -6.81 -6.44 -5.92
N ALA A 12 -6.98 -6.51 -4.60
CA ALA A 12 -7.48 -7.70 -3.92
C ALA A 12 -8.90 -8.06 -4.39
N GLY A 13 -9.78 -7.08 -4.56
CA GLY A 13 -11.13 -7.29 -5.11
C GLY A 13 -11.10 -7.86 -6.53
N LEU A 14 -10.23 -7.34 -7.40
CA LEU A 14 -10.05 -7.86 -8.76
C LEU A 14 -9.49 -9.28 -8.77
N CYS A 15 -8.49 -9.56 -7.93
CA CYS A 15 -7.94 -10.91 -7.80
C CYS A 15 -9.01 -11.89 -7.27
N LEU A 16 -9.82 -11.48 -6.31
CA LEU A 16 -10.92 -12.30 -5.80
C LEU A 16 -11.94 -12.62 -6.90
N TRP A 17 -12.29 -11.63 -7.73
CA TRP A 17 -13.14 -11.86 -8.89
C TRP A 17 -12.51 -12.85 -9.87
N GLY A 18 -11.23 -12.68 -10.21
CA GLY A 18 -10.47 -13.59 -11.09
C GLY A 18 -10.37 -15.02 -10.55
N ALA A 19 -10.27 -15.19 -9.23
CA ALA A 19 -10.22 -16.49 -8.57
C ALA A 19 -11.57 -17.24 -8.58
N ILE A 20 -12.68 -16.51 -8.38
CA ILE A 20 -14.03 -17.08 -8.31
C ILE A 20 -14.60 -17.32 -9.72
N SER A 21 -14.55 -16.28 -10.56
CA SER A 21 -15.18 -16.26 -11.88
C SER A 21 -14.26 -15.63 -12.94
N PRO A 22 -13.23 -16.37 -13.40
CA PRO A 22 -12.31 -15.88 -14.42
C PRO A 22 -13.03 -15.53 -15.74
N MET A 23 -14.05 -16.32 -16.11
CA MET A 23 -14.85 -16.06 -17.31
C MET A 23 -15.71 -14.79 -17.17
N GLY A 24 -16.29 -14.55 -15.99
CA GLY A 24 -17.02 -13.31 -15.72
C GLY A 24 -16.12 -12.09 -15.78
N MET A 25 -14.91 -12.20 -15.23
CA MET A 25 -13.90 -11.13 -15.27
C MET A 25 -13.45 -10.86 -16.71
N TRP A 26 -13.16 -11.90 -17.50
CA TRP A 26 -12.78 -11.76 -18.91
C TRP A 26 -13.89 -11.09 -19.73
N ARG A 27 -15.16 -11.51 -19.53
CA ARG A 27 -16.31 -10.87 -20.18
C ARG A 27 -16.44 -9.39 -19.81
N GLY A 28 -16.20 -9.06 -18.55
CA GLY A 28 -16.31 -7.70 -18.03
C GLY A 28 -15.13 -6.78 -18.36
N THR A 29 -13.98 -7.29 -18.81
CA THR A 29 -12.76 -6.46 -18.96
C THR A 29 -12.02 -6.61 -20.29
N VAL A 30 -12.20 -7.74 -21.00
CA VAL A 30 -11.43 -8.05 -22.23
C VAL A 30 -12.35 -8.33 -23.42
N ALA A 31 -13.48 -9.00 -23.20
CA ALA A 31 -14.34 -9.49 -24.28
C ALA A 31 -14.83 -8.41 -25.25
N TRP A 32 -15.06 -7.17 -24.77
CA TRP A 32 -15.48 -6.05 -25.61
C TRP A 32 -14.48 -5.67 -26.71
N ARG A 33 -13.22 -6.14 -26.59
CA ARG A 33 -12.16 -5.85 -27.58
C ARG A 33 -12.31 -6.68 -28.85
N TYR A 34 -13.12 -7.74 -28.83
CA TYR A 34 -13.29 -8.66 -29.94
C TYR A 34 -14.62 -8.41 -30.66
N ALA A 35 -14.60 -8.43 -32.00
CA ALA A 35 -15.81 -8.35 -32.82
C ALA A 35 -16.71 -9.57 -32.61
N ASP A 36 -16.11 -10.75 -32.43
CA ASP A 36 -16.77 -11.97 -31.99
C ASP A 36 -16.09 -12.49 -30.69
N PRO A 37 -16.69 -12.21 -29.52
CA PRO A 37 -16.15 -12.63 -28.24
C PRO A 37 -16.18 -14.14 -28.03
N GLU A 38 -17.21 -14.85 -28.50
CA GLU A 38 -17.34 -16.28 -28.20
C GLU A 38 -16.28 -17.10 -28.97
N ALA A 39 -15.87 -16.64 -30.16
CA ALA A 39 -14.73 -17.22 -30.88
C ALA A 39 -13.37 -17.05 -30.18
N HIS A 40 -13.23 -16.03 -29.31
CA HIS A 40 -11.98 -15.71 -28.60
C HIS A 40 -12.06 -16.01 -27.10
N ARG A 41 -13.01 -16.86 -26.70
CA ARG A 41 -13.20 -17.26 -25.32
C ARG A 41 -11.93 -17.94 -24.76
N PRO A 42 -11.50 -17.62 -23.52
CA PRO A 42 -10.38 -18.29 -22.88
C PRO A 42 -10.64 -19.79 -22.73
N SER A 43 -9.63 -20.60 -23.04
CA SER A 43 -9.67 -22.04 -22.83
C SER A 43 -9.72 -22.39 -21.34
N ASP A 44 -10.07 -23.64 -21.02
CA ASP A 44 -10.14 -24.09 -19.62
C ASP A 44 -8.80 -24.01 -18.89
N SER A 45 -7.70 -24.27 -19.61
CA SER A 45 -6.33 -24.08 -19.10
C SER A 45 -6.02 -22.62 -18.79
N GLN A 46 -6.45 -21.68 -19.63
CA GLN A 46 -6.29 -20.24 -19.37
C GLN A 46 -7.12 -19.80 -18.17
N ASN A 47 -8.37 -20.26 -18.05
CA ASN A 47 -9.20 -19.97 -16.88
C ASN A 47 -8.57 -20.52 -15.59
N THR A 48 -8.00 -21.72 -15.64
CA THR A 48 -7.30 -22.32 -14.50
C THR A 48 -6.07 -21.51 -14.12
N ALA A 49 -5.26 -21.11 -15.11
CA ALA A 49 -4.09 -20.26 -14.91
C ALA A 49 -4.49 -18.90 -14.29
N THR A 50 -5.57 -18.27 -14.77
CA THR A 50 -6.09 -17.02 -14.18
C THR A 50 -6.48 -17.20 -12.71
N ARG A 51 -7.16 -18.29 -12.36
CA ARG A 51 -7.51 -18.57 -10.95
C ARG A 51 -6.27 -18.73 -10.08
N VAL A 52 -5.31 -19.54 -10.53
CA VAL A 52 -4.05 -19.78 -9.80
C VAL A 52 -3.27 -18.48 -9.63
N ALA A 53 -3.08 -17.72 -10.70
CA ALA A 53 -2.41 -16.43 -10.65
C ALA A 53 -3.11 -15.44 -9.70
N SER A 54 -4.45 -15.42 -9.73
CA SER A 54 -5.24 -14.56 -8.83
C SER A 54 -5.07 -14.93 -7.36
N VAL A 55 -5.03 -16.23 -7.04
CA VAL A 55 -4.79 -16.72 -5.67
C VAL A 55 -3.38 -16.37 -5.21
N ILE A 56 -2.37 -16.58 -6.07
CA ILE A 56 -0.98 -16.21 -5.75
C ILE A 56 -0.89 -14.70 -5.49
N ALA A 57 -1.50 -13.87 -6.34
CA ALA A 57 -1.53 -12.43 -6.16
C ALA A 57 -2.21 -12.02 -4.83
N LEU A 58 -3.31 -12.68 -4.44
CA LEU A 58 -3.95 -12.44 -3.14
C LEU A 58 -3.01 -12.75 -1.97
N ILE A 59 -2.28 -13.87 -2.03
CA ILE A 59 -1.30 -14.23 -1.00
C ILE A 59 -0.21 -13.16 -0.92
N CYS A 60 0.31 -12.70 -2.07
CA CYS A 60 1.29 -11.62 -2.11
C CYS A 60 0.75 -10.33 -1.49
N ILE A 61 -0.51 -9.96 -1.75
CA ILE A 61 -1.14 -8.77 -1.16
C ILE A 61 -1.27 -8.92 0.37
N ILE A 62 -1.68 -10.09 0.85
CA ILE A 62 -1.80 -10.38 2.30
C ILE A 62 -0.45 -10.23 3.01
N ILE A 63 0.64 -10.66 2.37
CA ILE A 63 2.00 -10.52 2.91
C ILE A 63 2.51 -9.07 2.79
N ALA A 64 2.22 -8.40 1.67
CA ALA A 64 2.67 -7.03 1.42
C ALA A 64 2.04 -6.02 2.38
N PHE A 65 0.81 -6.25 2.83
CA PHE A 65 0.10 -5.33 3.72
C PHE A 65 0.85 -5.05 5.04
N PRO A 66 1.22 -6.05 5.88
CA PRO A 66 2.00 -5.80 7.10
C PRO A 66 3.40 -5.26 6.79
N LEU A 67 4.04 -5.72 5.70
CA LEU A 67 5.35 -5.22 5.30
C LEU A 67 5.32 -3.70 5.01
N LEU A 68 4.30 -3.24 4.30
CA LEU A 68 4.13 -1.81 3.99
C LEU A 68 3.80 -0.98 5.24
N ASN A 69 3.08 -1.54 6.20
CA ASN A 69 2.84 -0.87 7.49
C ASN A 69 4.16 -0.65 8.23
N ALA A 70 4.97 -1.70 8.37
CA ALA A 70 6.26 -1.62 9.03
C ALA A 70 7.20 -0.60 8.35
N LEU A 71 7.23 -0.59 7.01
CA LEU A 71 8.02 0.39 6.25
C LEU A 71 7.50 1.83 6.42
N ASN A 72 6.19 2.01 6.51
CA ASN A 72 5.62 3.33 6.74
C ASN A 72 5.95 3.83 8.15
N GLU A 73 5.82 3.00 9.17
CA GLU A 73 6.15 3.34 10.56
C GLU A 73 7.62 3.77 10.70
N GLN A 74 8.54 2.99 10.14
CA GLN A 74 9.97 3.35 10.13
C GLN A 74 10.24 4.69 9.44
N GLY A 75 9.62 4.93 8.28
CA GLY A 75 9.79 6.20 7.55
C GLY A 75 9.08 7.40 8.20
N GLN A 76 8.18 7.18 9.16
CA GLN A 76 7.65 8.25 10.01
C GLN A 76 8.62 8.54 11.16
N GLN A 77 9.12 7.49 11.83
CA GLN A 77 10.08 7.62 12.92
C GLN A 77 11.34 8.35 12.48
N GLN A 78 11.95 7.93 11.37
CA GLN A 78 13.14 8.60 10.83
C GLN A 78 12.89 10.07 10.53
N ARG A 79 11.73 10.41 9.96
CA ARG A 79 11.39 11.82 9.68
C ARG A 79 11.18 12.64 10.94
N GLN A 80 10.72 12.03 12.04
CA GLN A 80 10.60 12.71 13.31
C GLN A 80 11.97 12.92 13.94
N GLU A 81 12.85 11.91 13.89
CA GLU A 81 14.24 12.03 14.35
C GLU A 81 14.98 13.13 13.60
N ASP A 82 14.93 13.14 12.26
CA ASP A 82 15.55 14.18 11.44
C ASP A 82 15.01 15.58 11.78
N ALA A 83 13.69 15.71 11.98
CA ALA A 83 13.06 16.99 12.34
C ALA A 83 13.41 17.45 13.76
N TYR A 84 13.61 16.50 14.68
CA TYR A 84 14.05 16.78 16.05
C TYR A 84 15.52 17.21 16.07
N GLU A 85 16.40 16.56 15.30
CA GLU A 85 17.80 16.97 15.16
C GLU A 85 17.93 18.37 14.54
N ASP A 86 17.21 18.65 13.45
CA ASP A 86 17.20 19.99 12.81
C ASP A 86 16.71 21.08 13.78
N CYS A 87 15.74 20.75 14.64
CA CYS A 87 15.25 21.63 15.69
C CYS A 87 16.31 21.95 16.76
N LEU A 88 17.09 20.95 17.18
CA LEU A 88 18.17 21.14 18.14
C LEU A 88 19.26 22.06 17.58
N ASP A 89 19.68 21.83 16.34
CA ASP A 89 20.70 22.64 15.66
C ASP A 89 20.26 24.12 15.53
N GLU A 90 18.98 24.37 15.22
CA GLU A 90 18.47 25.74 15.06
C GLU A 90 18.33 26.52 16.38
N GLN A 91 18.20 25.81 17.50
CA GLN A 91 18.03 26.38 18.84
C GLN A 91 19.33 26.48 19.64
N ASP A 92 20.34 25.66 19.36
CA ASP A 92 21.67 25.77 19.99
C ASP A 92 22.28 27.18 19.79
N ASP A 93 21.96 27.82 18.66
CA ASP A 93 22.40 29.18 18.32
C ASP A 93 21.53 30.31 18.90
N ARG A 94 20.41 30.01 19.59
CA ARG A 94 19.48 31.03 20.12
C ARG A 94 19.56 31.14 21.65
N GLU A 95 19.72 32.37 22.15
CA GLU A 95 19.57 32.66 23.59
C GLU A 95 18.08 32.51 24.00
N SER A 96 17.70 31.30 24.42
CA SER A 96 16.36 30.94 24.89
C SER A 96 16.33 30.70 26.40
N LEU A 97 15.14 30.86 27.02
CA LEU A 97 14.90 30.61 28.45
C LEU A 97 14.70 29.13 28.81
N LEU A 98 14.52 28.28 27.79
CA LEU A 98 14.37 26.82 27.89
C LEU A 98 15.58 26.16 27.23
N THR A 99 15.93 24.94 27.65
CA THR A 99 16.95 24.17 26.93
C THR A 99 16.44 23.81 25.53
N PRO A 100 17.31 23.68 24.52
CA PRO A 100 16.92 23.28 23.16
C PRO A 100 16.08 21.99 23.14
N GLU A 101 16.45 21.03 23.99
CA GLU A 101 15.74 19.76 24.19
C GLU A 101 14.30 19.97 24.68
N GLU A 102 14.08 20.74 25.76
CA GLU A 102 12.73 21.01 26.29
C GLU A 102 11.83 21.74 25.28
N TRP A 103 12.42 22.53 24.39
CA TRP A 103 11.68 23.22 23.33
C TRP A 103 11.25 22.28 22.21
N CYS A 104 12.15 21.42 21.75
CA CYS A 104 11.90 20.49 20.64
C CYS A 104 11.01 19.30 21.06
N GLU A 105 11.11 18.84 22.31
CA GLU A 105 10.27 17.75 22.84
C GLU A 105 8.79 18.16 22.91
N ASN A 106 8.50 19.42 23.23
CA ASN A 106 7.13 19.95 23.33
C ASN A 106 6.46 20.21 21.95
N LEU A 107 7.25 20.17 20.87
CA LEU A 107 6.74 20.19 19.49
C LEU A 107 6.48 18.79 18.92
N SER A 108 7.09 17.74 19.51
CA SER A 108 6.91 16.37 19.07
C SER A 108 5.59 15.80 19.62
N PRO A 109 4.66 15.33 18.78
CA PRO A 109 3.45 14.70 19.29
C PRO A 109 3.81 13.38 19.99
N GLU A 110 3.43 13.23 21.27
CA GLU A 110 3.57 11.96 21.98
C GLU A 110 2.88 10.83 21.19
N PRO A 111 3.50 9.64 21.09
CA PRO A 111 2.87 8.49 20.48
C PRO A 111 1.61 8.13 21.30
N GLN A 112 0.44 8.15 20.66
CA GLN A 112 -0.81 7.73 21.29
C GLN A 112 -0.77 6.22 21.54
N GLU A 113 -0.82 5.82 22.82
CA GLU A 113 -0.93 4.43 23.30
C GLU A 113 -2.19 3.71 22.80
#